data_AF-A0A6G2RR72-F1
#
_entry.id   AF-A0A6G2RR72-F1
#
_cell.length_a   1.000
_cell.length_b   1.000
_cell.length_c   1.000
_cell.angle_alpha   90.00
_cell.angle_beta   90.00
_cell.angle_gamma   90.00
#
_symmetry.space_group_name_H-M   'P 1'
#
loop_
_entity.id
_entity.type
_entity.pdbx_description
1 polymer ?
#
loop_
_entity_poly.entity_id
_entity_poly.type
_entity_poly.pdbx_seq_one_letter_code
_entity_poly.pdbx_strand_id
1 'polypeptide(L)'
;MPKNDYAKSAEEAEAELKTYCEAISFDHEWISAPQWDATIRIAQDKKTGYTEAFKSIDADKDELFRAGARDARQAQLDGDAAQLLATAAKHYSLKTTVAGILQQLAGAYVDGHRVYLTLGGQPMDATRYADLRDEWDEAAQLAAGGVFTGFVSHPPQNKLAVNKGNVGDTKETRKVQGDLLVKIGGVRFNMHVNIAD
;
A
#
# COMPACT_ATOMS: atom_id res chain seq x y z
N MET A 1 -0.81 -31.12 14.63
CA MET A 1 -0.21 -30.34 15.75
C MET A 1 1.20 -29.96 15.33
N PRO A 2 1.72 -28.77 15.67
CA PRO A 2 3.07 -28.39 15.29
C PRO A 2 4.09 -29.27 16.04
N LYS A 3 4.96 -29.96 15.30
CA LYS A 3 6.15 -30.62 15.84
C LYS A 3 7.18 -29.54 16.19
N ASN A 4 7.64 -29.51 17.44
CA ASN A 4 8.76 -28.65 17.87
C ASN A 4 10.13 -29.27 17.57
N ASP A 5 10.19 -30.22 16.63
CA ASP A 5 11.39 -30.98 16.27
C ASP A 5 11.93 -30.51 14.91
N TYR A 6 13.04 -31.08 14.46
CA TYR A 6 13.60 -30.85 13.13
C TYR A 6 13.62 -32.17 12.33
N ALA A 7 13.58 -32.05 11.00
CA ALA A 7 13.64 -33.21 10.11
C ALA A 7 15.05 -33.83 10.09
N LYS A 8 15.14 -35.16 10.11
CA LYS A 8 16.43 -35.88 10.04
C LYS A 8 16.89 -36.12 8.61
N SER A 9 15.99 -36.00 7.63
CA SER A 9 16.30 -36.09 6.20
C SER A 9 15.43 -35.11 5.38
N ALA A 10 15.78 -34.93 4.10
CA ALA A 10 15.05 -34.02 3.22
C ALA A 10 13.69 -34.62 2.85
N GLU A 11 13.63 -35.93 2.72
CA GLU A 11 12.40 -36.67 2.42
C GLU A 11 11.41 -36.60 3.59
N GLU A 12 11.90 -36.69 4.83
CA GLU A 12 11.08 -36.49 6.03
C GLU A 12 10.55 -35.05 6.12
N ALA A 13 11.42 -34.06 5.84
CA ALA A 13 11.01 -32.66 5.78
C ALA A 13 9.92 -32.45 4.74
N GLU A 14 10.15 -32.91 3.51
CA GLU A 14 9.22 -32.73 2.39
C GLU A 14 7.86 -33.38 2.66
N ALA A 15 7.82 -34.62 3.17
CA ALA A 15 6.58 -35.32 3.48
C ALA A 15 5.76 -34.58 4.56
N GLU A 16 6.42 -34.12 5.62
CA GLU A 16 5.74 -33.40 6.71
C GLU A 16 5.27 -32.01 6.25
N LEU A 17 6.07 -31.30 5.45
CA LEU A 17 5.68 -29.99 4.91
C LEU A 17 4.50 -30.11 3.93
N LYS A 18 4.45 -31.15 3.08
CA LYS A 18 3.28 -31.42 2.23
C LYS A 18 2.04 -31.75 3.06
N THR A 19 2.19 -32.56 4.11
CA THR A 19 1.11 -32.86 5.05
C THR A 19 0.59 -31.58 5.73
N TYR A 20 1.50 -30.67 6.09
CA TYR A 20 1.13 -29.36 6.64
C TYR A 20 0.36 -28.51 5.63
N CYS A 21 0.85 -28.40 4.40
CA CYS A 21 0.16 -27.72 3.29
C CYS A 21 -1.27 -28.26 3.09
N GLU A 22 -1.45 -29.59 3.04
CA GLU A 22 -2.77 -30.22 2.95
C GLU A 22 -3.68 -29.85 4.13
N ALA A 23 -3.14 -29.89 5.36
CA ALA A 23 -3.89 -29.56 6.58
C ALA A 23 -4.40 -28.12 6.60
N ILE A 24 -3.65 -27.18 6.00
CA ILE A 24 -4.07 -25.78 5.86
C ILE A 24 -4.77 -25.47 4.53
N SER A 25 -5.07 -26.51 3.73
CA SER A 25 -5.67 -26.40 2.39
C SER A 25 -4.93 -25.43 1.47
N PHE A 26 -3.60 -25.51 1.47
CA PHE A 26 -2.72 -24.72 0.61
C PHE A 26 -1.95 -25.65 -0.31
N ASP A 27 -1.96 -25.38 -1.60
CA ASP A 27 -1.19 -26.17 -2.55
C ASP A 27 0.28 -25.73 -2.54
N HIS A 28 1.18 -26.64 -2.17
CA HIS A 28 2.61 -26.38 -2.18
C HIS A 28 3.17 -26.01 -3.56
N GLU A 29 2.48 -26.36 -4.66
CA GLU A 29 2.88 -25.97 -6.02
C GLU A 29 2.82 -24.44 -6.25
N TRP A 30 2.14 -23.72 -5.35
CA TRP A 30 2.13 -22.25 -5.36
C TRP A 30 3.40 -21.64 -4.75
N ILE A 31 4.23 -22.43 -4.08
CA ILE A 31 5.56 -22.04 -3.63
C ILE A 31 6.55 -22.34 -4.75
N SER A 32 7.39 -21.37 -5.11
CA SER A 32 8.41 -21.60 -6.14
C SER A 32 9.42 -22.67 -5.69
N ALA A 33 9.94 -23.47 -6.62
CA ALA A 33 10.91 -24.53 -6.28
C ALA A 33 12.10 -24.04 -5.43
N PRO A 34 12.72 -22.87 -5.68
CA PRO A 34 13.79 -22.36 -4.83
C PRO A 34 13.34 -22.03 -3.39
N GLN A 35 12.12 -21.52 -3.21
CA GLN A 35 11.56 -21.24 -1.88
C GLN A 35 11.21 -22.54 -1.17
N TRP A 36 10.64 -23.51 -1.88
CA TRP A 36 10.32 -24.82 -1.32
C TRP A 36 11.58 -25.55 -0.82
N ASP A 37 12.65 -25.56 -1.64
CA ASP A 37 13.95 -26.10 -1.25
C ASP A 37 14.53 -25.39 -0.02
N ALA A 38 14.36 -24.07 0.08
CA ALA A 38 14.79 -23.31 1.25
C ALA A 38 13.98 -23.70 2.50
N THR A 39 12.67 -23.86 2.38
CA THR A 39 11.77 -24.30 3.47
C THR A 39 12.12 -25.71 3.95
N ILE A 40 12.47 -26.63 3.05
CA ILE A 40 12.99 -27.96 3.40
C ILE A 40 14.27 -27.83 4.24
N ARG A 41 15.22 -26.98 3.83
CA ARG A 41 16.47 -26.75 4.60
C ARG A 41 16.20 -26.15 5.98
N ILE A 42 15.24 -25.24 6.10
CA ILE A 42 14.82 -24.66 7.38
C ILE A 42 14.24 -25.74 8.31
N ALA A 43 13.44 -26.66 7.76
CA ALA A 43 12.86 -27.77 8.53
C ALA A 43 13.93 -28.74 9.06
N GLN A 44 15.05 -28.90 8.35
CA GLN A 44 16.18 -29.73 8.77
C GLN A 44 17.13 -29.03 9.76
N ASP A 45 17.09 -27.70 9.85
CA ASP A 45 17.98 -26.96 10.75
C ASP A 45 17.55 -27.16 12.20
N LYS A 46 18.49 -27.54 13.06
CA LYS A 46 18.22 -27.89 14.47
C LYS A 46 17.83 -26.69 15.34
N LYS A 47 18.15 -25.47 14.90
CA LYS A 47 17.84 -24.24 15.64
C LYS A 47 16.44 -23.74 15.31
N THR A 48 15.98 -23.93 14.08
CA THR A 48 14.69 -23.43 13.60
C THR A 48 13.63 -24.54 13.48
N GLY A 49 13.97 -25.65 12.82
CA GLY A 49 13.13 -26.83 12.66
C GLY A 49 11.81 -26.59 11.94
N TYR A 50 10.84 -27.47 12.18
CA TYR A 50 9.52 -27.41 11.54
C TYR A 50 8.75 -26.13 11.88
N THR A 51 8.94 -25.56 13.07
CA THR A 51 8.23 -24.34 13.49
C THR A 51 8.45 -23.17 12.53
N GLU A 52 9.71 -22.89 12.16
CA GLU A 52 9.98 -21.80 11.21
C GLU A 52 9.65 -22.19 9.78
N ALA A 53 9.79 -23.47 9.41
CA ALA A 53 9.39 -23.93 8.08
C ALA A 53 7.88 -23.78 7.86
N PHE A 54 7.05 -24.11 8.86
CA PHE A 54 5.61 -23.89 8.82
C PHE A 54 5.26 -22.41 8.75
N LYS A 55 5.96 -21.55 9.52
CA LYS A 55 5.79 -20.09 9.40
C LYS A 55 6.14 -19.57 8.02
N SER A 56 7.15 -20.14 7.36
CA SER A 56 7.50 -19.76 5.98
C SER A 56 6.37 -20.10 5.02
N ILE A 57 5.77 -21.30 5.14
CA ILE A 57 4.60 -21.70 4.35
C ILE A 57 3.40 -20.78 4.62
N ASP A 58 3.12 -20.48 5.89
CA ASP A 58 2.04 -19.56 6.26
C ASP A 58 2.28 -18.16 5.66
N ALA A 59 3.54 -17.70 5.64
CA ALA A 59 3.91 -16.42 5.03
C ALA A 59 3.74 -16.42 3.50
N ASP A 60 4.13 -17.50 2.81
CA ASP A 60 3.91 -17.66 1.37
C ASP A 60 2.40 -17.69 1.03
N LYS A 61 1.61 -18.40 1.83
CA LYS A 61 0.14 -18.43 1.72
C LYS A 61 -0.47 -17.05 1.89
N ASP A 62 -0.10 -16.34 2.96
CA ASP A 62 -0.55 -14.97 3.22
C ASP A 62 -0.17 -14.03 2.08
N GLU A 63 1.04 -14.17 1.55
CA GLU A 63 1.53 -13.35 0.44
C GLU A 63 0.75 -13.62 -0.85
N LEU A 64 0.39 -14.87 -1.14
CA LEU A 64 -0.46 -15.19 -2.28
C LEU A 64 -1.86 -14.57 -2.16
N PHE A 65 -2.48 -14.62 -0.97
CA PHE A 65 -3.76 -13.94 -0.75
C PHE A 65 -3.63 -12.43 -0.91
N ARG A 66 -2.53 -11.84 -0.41
CA ARG A 66 -2.24 -10.42 -0.63
C ARG A 66 -2.03 -10.11 -2.10
N ALA A 67 -1.34 -10.96 -2.85
CA ALA A 67 -1.15 -10.83 -4.29
C ALA A 67 -2.49 -10.83 -5.03
N GLY A 68 -3.37 -11.79 -4.76
CA GLY A 68 -4.72 -11.80 -5.35
C GLY A 68 -5.54 -10.55 -5.02
N ALA A 69 -5.41 -10.02 -3.79
CA ALA A 69 -6.04 -8.75 -3.43
C ALA A 69 -5.41 -7.54 -4.16
N ARG A 70 -4.08 -7.53 -4.37
CA ARG A 70 -3.39 -6.50 -5.17
C ARG A 70 -3.86 -6.55 -6.61
N ASP A 71 -3.92 -7.73 -7.22
CA ASP A 71 -4.37 -7.95 -8.60
C ASP A 71 -5.82 -7.49 -8.79
N ALA A 72 -6.71 -7.79 -7.84
CA ALA A 72 -8.09 -7.32 -7.88
C ALA A 72 -8.20 -5.78 -7.82
N ARG A 73 -7.38 -5.14 -6.99
CA ARG A 73 -7.32 -3.66 -6.91
C ARG A 73 -6.71 -3.04 -8.16
N GLN A 74 -5.67 -3.68 -8.72
CA GLN A 74 -5.07 -3.26 -9.98
C GLN A 74 -6.07 -3.37 -11.12
N ALA A 75 -6.79 -4.49 -11.23
CA ALA A 75 -7.85 -4.67 -12.23
C ALA A 75 -8.96 -3.63 -12.10
N GLN A 76 -9.29 -3.20 -10.87
CA GLN A 76 -10.23 -2.10 -10.66
C GLN A 76 -9.68 -0.78 -11.21
N LEU A 77 -8.40 -0.45 -10.95
CA LEU A 77 -7.77 0.75 -11.52
C LEU A 77 -7.66 0.68 -13.05
N ASP A 78 -7.31 -0.47 -13.61
CA ASP A 78 -7.21 -0.67 -15.06
C ASP A 78 -8.59 -0.53 -15.73
N GLY A 79 -9.65 -0.90 -15.00
CA GLY A 79 -11.05 -0.69 -15.37
C GLY A 79 -11.59 0.73 -15.12
N ASP A 80 -10.75 1.70 -14.75
CA ASP A 80 -11.17 3.08 -14.53
C ASP A 80 -11.71 3.72 -15.83
N ALA A 81 -13.03 3.81 -15.94
CA ALA A 81 -13.71 4.34 -17.12
C ALA A 81 -13.37 5.81 -17.40
N ALA A 82 -13.03 6.60 -16.36
CA ALA A 82 -12.58 7.98 -16.50
C ALA A 82 -11.13 8.10 -16.98
N GLN A 83 -10.36 7.00 -16.91
CA GLN A 83 -8.93 6.94 -17.21
C GLN A 83 -8.13 8.09 -16.55
N LEU A 84 -8.48 8.43 -15.30
CA LEU A 84 -8.02 9.67 -14.67
C LEU A 84 -6.50 9.76 -14.62
N LEU A 85 -5.81 8.67 -14.28
CA LEU A 85 -4.34 8.65 -14.22
C LEU A 85 -3.70 8.97 -15.57
N ALA A 86 -4.26 8.43 -16.67
CA ALA A 86 -3.76 8.68 -18.02
C ALA A 86 -4.09 10.11 -18.49
N THR A 87 -5.28 10.61 -18.16
CA THR A 87 -5.72 11.97 -18.48
C THR A 87 -4.89 13.00 -17.72
N ALA A 88 -4.72 12.85 -16.40
CA ALA A 88 -3.96 13.76 -15.57
C ALA A 88 -2.48 13.86 -15.98
N ALA A 89 -1.88 12.78 -16.45
CA ALA A 89 -0.50 12.77 -16.95
C ALA A 89 -0.30 13.61 -18.23
N LYS A 90 -1.37 13.92 -18.96
CA LYS A 90 -1.33 14.64 -20.25
C LYS A 90 -2.08 15.97 -20.24
N HIS A 91 -2.78 16.28 -19.14
CA HIS A 91 -3.63 17.46 -19.06
C HIS A 91 -2.79 18.72 -18.88
N TYR A 92 -3.04 19.74 -19.69
CA TYR A 92 -2.20 20.95 -19.71
C TYR A 92 -2.39 21.84 -18.47
N SER A 93 -3.56 21.79 -17.81
CA SER A 93 -3.84 22.56 -16.59
C SER A 93 -3.44 21.82 -15.31
N LEU A 94 -3.38 20.48 -15.33
CA LEU A 94 -2.96 19.70 -14.18
C LEU A 94 -1.44 19.60 -14.19
N LYS A 95 -0.78 20.30 -13.25
CA LYS A 95 0.68 20.22 -13.16
C LYS A 95 1.09 18.80 -12.77
N THR A 96 2.35 18.46 -13.03
CA THR A 96 2.95 17.16 -12.70
C THR A 96 2.72 16.73 -11.24
N THR A 97 2.49 17.68 -10.33
CA THR A 97 2.19 17.45 -8.93
C THR A 97 0.87 16.67 -8.72
N VAL A 98 -0.24 17.02 -9.39
CA VAL A 98 -1.52 16.31 -9.21
C VAL A 98 -1.44 14.89 -9.77
N ALA A 99 -0.87 14.72 -10.96
CA ALA A 99 -0.66 13.39 -11.56
C ALA A 99 0.23 12.51 -10.65
N GLY A 100 1.30 13.08 -10.09
CA GLY A 100 2.18 12.38 -9.16
C GLY A 100 1.48 11.99 -7.85
N ILE A 101 0.65 12.86 -7.28
CA ILE A 101 -0.15 12.55 -6.08
C ILE A 101 -1.12 11.41 -6.38
N LEU A 102 -1.87 11.49 -7.48
CA LEU A 102 -2.84 10.44 -7.85
C LEU A 102 -2.15 9.09 -8.07
N GLN A 103 -0.97 9.08 -8.71
CA GLN A 103 -0.16 7.87 -8.87
C GLN A 103 0.29 7.30 -7.53
N GLN A 104 0.75 8.15 -6.61
CA GLN A 104 1.18 7.70 -5.28
C GLN A 104 0.02 7.10 -4.48
N LEU A 105 -1.16 7.71 -4.54
CA LEU A 105 -2.36 7.19 -3.88
C LEU A 105 -2.86 5.89 -4.53
N ALA A 106 -2.79 5.79 -5.87
CA ALA A 106 -3.15 4.58 -6.61
C ALA A 106 -2.23 3.41 -6.25
N GLY A 107 -0.91 3.63 -6.17
CA GLY A 107 0.03 2.61 -5.70
C GLY A 107 -0.29 2.15 -4.28
N ALA A 108 -0.53 3.10 -3.36
CA ALA A 108 -0.92 2.77 -1.99
C ALA A 108 -2.24 1.99 -1.90
N TYR A 109 -3.19 2.26 -2.80
CA TYR A 109 -4.41 1.48 -2.93
C TYR A 109 -4.13 0.04 -3.34
N VAL A 110 -3.40 -0.16 -4.45
CA VAL A 110 -3.05 -1.49 -4.96
C VAL A 110 -2.35 -2.30 -3.88
N ASP A 111 -1.30 -1.75 -3.29
CA ASP A 111 -0.48 -2.41 -2.27
C ASP A 111 -1.20 -2.62 -0.93
N GLY A 112 -2.36 -1.98 -0.72
CA GLY A 112 -3.09 -2.05 0.55
C GLY A 112 -2.37 -1.36 1.70
N HIS A 113 -1.63 -0.30 1.39
CA HIS A 113 -0.83 0.47 2.33
C HIS A 113 -1.65 1.51 3.11
N ARG A 114 -0.95 2.31 3.92
CA ARG A 114 -1.53 3.38 4.74
C ARG A 114 -2.34 4.34 3.89
N VAL A 115 -3.51 4.72 4.39
CA VAL A 115 -4.40 5.71 3.76
C VAL A 115 -3.98 7.16 4.00
N TYR A 116 -3.02 7.40 4.90
CA TYR A 116 -2.45 8.71 5.18
C TYR A 116 -1.04 8.78 4.61
N LEU A 117 -0.86 9.61 3.58
CA LEU A 117 0.41 9.85 2.93
C LEU A 117 0.85 11.29 3.15
N THR A 118 2.14 11.56 2.97
CA THR A 118 2.68 12.92 2.98
C THR A 118 3.38 13.17 1.67
N LEU A 119 3.08 14.30 1.05
CA LEU A 119 3.78 14.76 -0.14
C LEU A 119 5.22 15.09 0.26
N GLY A 120 6.17 14.35 -0.30
CA GLY A 120 7.59 14.57 -0.04
C GLY A 120 8.09 15.88 -0.65
N GLY A 121 9.27 16.33 -0.21
CA GLY A 121 9.91 17.55 -0.69
C GLY A 121 9.90 18.70 0.32
N GLN A 122 10.32 19.87 -0.14
CA GLN A 122 10.29 21.09 0.66
C GLN A 122 8.84 21.55 0.90
N PRO A 123 8.54 22.19 2.04
CA PRO A 123 7.22 22.75 2.28
C PRO A 123 6.77 23.66 1.12
N MET A 124 5.51 23.52 0.72
CA MET A 124 4.89 24.31 -0.34
C MET A 124 4.44 25.65 0.22
N ASP A 125 4.61 26.75 -0.50
CA ASP A 125 4.01 28.02 -0.06
C ASP A 125 2.48 28.01 -0.21
N ALA A 126 1.80 28.90 0.53
CA ALA A 126 0.35 28.93 0.58
C ALA A 126 -0.32 29.21 -0.78
N THR A 127 0.31 30.00 -1.66
CA THR A 127 -0.22 30.31 -2.99
C THR A 127 -0.16 29.09 -3.89
N ARG A 128 0.99 28.40 -3.94
CA ARG A 128 1.13 27.14 -4.69
C ARG A 128 0.19 26.06 -4.17
N TYR A 129 -0.10 26.05 -2.87
CA TYR A 129 -1.09 25.13 -2.33
C TYR A 129 -2.52 25.49 -2.73
N ALA A 130 -2.86 26.77 -2.82
CA ALA A 130 -4.15 27.20 -3.36
C ALA A 130 -4.32 26.73 -4.81
N ASP A 131 -3.32 26.96 -5.67
CA ASP A 131 -3.30 26.46 -7.05
C ASP A 131 -3.49 24.93 -7.08
N LEU A 132 -2.77 24.20 -6.23
CA LEU A 132 -2.88 22.74 -6.14
C LEU A 132 -4.29 22.29 -5.76
N ARG A 133 -5.00 23.04 -4.91
CA ARG A 133 -6.38 22.73 -4.54
C ARG A 133 -7.34 22.97 -5.71
N ASP A 134 -7.14 24.03 -6.47
CA ASP A 134 -7.94 24.30 -7.67
C ASP A 134 -7.71 23.19 -8.73
N GLU A 135 -6.44 22.80 -8.95
CA GLU A 135 -6.10 21.67 -9.81
C GLU A 135 -6.68 20.33 -9.28
N TRP A 136 -6.79 20.16 -7.97
CA TRP A 136 -7.43 18.99 -7.36
C TRP A 136 -8.93 18.94 -7.62
N ASP A 137 -9.60 20.09 -7.59
CA ASP A 137 -11.02 20.20 -7.91
C ASP A 137 -11.27 20.00 -9.42
N GLU A 138 -10.34 20.43 -10.29
CA GLU A 138 -10.36 20.10 -11.72
C GLU A 138 -10.20 18.58 -11.95
N ALA A 139 -9.27 17.93 -11.27
CA ALA A 139 -9.10 16.48 -11.33
C ALA A 139 -10.38 15.73 -10.90
N ALA A 140 -11.13 16.28 -9.93
CA ALA A 140 -12.42 15.72 -9.51
C ALA A 140 -13.45 15.70 -10.64
N GLN A 141 -13.48 16.74 -11.49
CA GLN A 141 -14.37 16.79 -12.65
C GLN A 141 -13.99 15.74 -13.69
N LEU A 142 -12.69 15.57 -13.94
CA LEU A 142 -12.18 14.57 -14.87
C LEU A 142 -12.39 13.13 -14.37
N ALA A 143 -12.50 12.93 -13.05
CA ALA A 143 -12.71 11.63 -12.42
C ALA A 143 -14.16 11.12 -12.48
N ALA A 144 -15.10 11.95 -12.97
CA ALA A 144 -16.52 11.64 -12.89
C ALA A 144 -16.88 10.30 -13.57
N GLY A 145 -17.56 9.42 -12.83
CA GLY A 145 -17.94 8.08 -13.30
C GLY A 145 -16.82 7.04 -13.27
N GLY A 146 -15.63 7.41 -12.81
CA GLY A 146 -14.48 6.52 -12.63
C GLY A 146 -14.38 5.90 -11.23
N VAL A 147 -13.23 5.27 -10.99
CA VAL A 147 -12.88 4.60 -9.72
C VAL A 147 -12.41 5.60 -8.66
N PHE A 148 -11.89 6.75 -9.10
CA PHE A 148 -11.52 7.86 -8.25
C PHE A 148 -12.76 8.71 -7.96
N THR A 149 -13.13 8.85 -6.69
CA THR A 149 -14.36 9.55 -6.27
C THR A 149 -14.15 10.35 -4.99
N GLY A 150 -15.10 11.21 -4.62
CA GLY A 150 -15.09 11.86 -3.29
C GLY A 150 -13.87 12.75 -3.04
N PHE A 151 -13.44 13.49 -4.07
CA PHE A 151 -12.38 14.48 -3.97
C PHE A 151 -12.79 15.57 -2.97
N VAL A 152 -11.90 15.89 -2.04
CA VAL A 152 -12.05 16.99 -1.09
C VAL A 152 -10.69 17.63 -0.87
N SER A 153 -10.63 18.95 -0.91
CA SER A 153 -9.45 19.70 -0.49
C SER A 153 -9.76 20.52 0.77
N HIS A 154 -8.82 20.58 1.71
CA HIS A 154 -8.94 21.40 2.91
C HIS A 154 -7.91 22.53 2.90
N PRO A 155 -8.26 23.73 3.37
CA PRO A 155 -7.28 24.82 3.49
C PRO A 155 -6.17 24.46 4.49
N PRO A 156 -5.00 25.13 4.41
CA PRO A 156 -3.93 24.96 5.39
C PRO A 156 -4.44 25.13 6.82
N GLN A 157 -4.11 24.17 7.68
CA GLN A 157 -4.38 24.23 9.10
C GLN A 157 -3.08 24.28 9.88
N ASN A 158 -2.96 25.26 10.78
CA ASN A 158 -1.89 25.29 11.78
C ASN A 158 -2.14 24.20 12.82
N LYS A 159 -1.45 23.07 12.69
CA LYS A 159 -1.60 21.88 13.53
C LYS A 159 -1.06 22.15 14.95
N LEU A 160 0.00 22.96 15.08
CA LEU A 160 0.54 23.40 16.37
C LEU A 160 -0.49 24.19 17.19
N ALA A 161 -1.21 25.12 16.56
CA ALA A 161 -2.20 25.96 17.23
C ALA A 161 -3.42 25.18 17.75
N VAL A 162 -3.75 24.04 17.12
CA VAL A 162 -4.91 23.21 17.49
C VAL A 162 -4.56 21.99 18.35
N ASN A 163 -3.33 21.91 18.88
CA ASN A 163 -2.83 20.77 19.69
C ASN A 163 -2.99 19.39 19.02
N LYS A 164 -3.09 19.33 17.69
CA LYS A 164 -3.12 18.09 16.91
C LYS A 164 -1.72 17.88 16.31
N GLY A 165 -1.08 16.73 16.55
CA GLY A 165 0.30 16.46 16.08
C GLY A 165 1.34 16.21 17.18
N ASN A 166 0.91 15.79 18.38
CA ASN A 166 1.79 15.58 19.54
C ASN A 166 2.50 14.21 19.59
N VAL A 167 2.61 13.47 18.47
CA VAL A 167 3.22 12.13 18.45
C VAL A 167 4.42 12.09 17.48
N GLY A 168 5.63 11.85 18.01
CA GLY A 168 6.90 11.69 17.28
C GLY A 168 7.62 12.99 16.90
N ASP A 169 8.83 12.87 16.32
CA ASP A 169 9.75 13.95 15.84
C ASP A 169 9.17 14.87 14.73
N THR A 170 7.85 14.86 14.53
CA THR A 170 7.16 15.55 13.43
C THR A 170 6.68 16.97 13.76
N LYS A 171 6.98 17.47 14.96
CA LYS A 171 6.57 18.83 15.40
C LYS A 171 7.20 19.96 14.59
N GLU A 172 8.44 19.80 14.14
CA GLU A 172 9.11 20.86 13.36
C GLU A 172 8.70 20.85 11.88
N THR A 173 8.33 19.70 11.31
CA THR A 173 8.03 19.56 9.88
C THR A 173 6.54 19.72 9.52
N ARG A 174 5.63 19.71 10.51
CA ARG A 174 4.16 19.70 10.30
C ARG A 174 3.43 20.85 10.97
N LYS A 175 4.01 22.05 10.96
CA LYS A 175 3.42 23.22 11.64
C LYS A 175 2.11 23.64 10.98
N VAL A 176 2.14 23.82 9.66
CA VAL A 176 0.96 24.11 8.84
C VAL A 176 0.86 23.02 7.77
N GLN A 177 -0.32 22.40 7.66
CA GLN A 177 -0.56 21.37 6.67
C GLN A 177 -1.89 21.58 5.96
N GLY A 178 -1.86 21.38 4.65
CA GLY A 178 -3.04 21.13 3.84
C GLY A 178 -3.34 19.63 3.73
N ASP A 179 -4.59 19.30 3.41
CA ASP A 179 -5.06 17.92 3.24
C ASP A 179 -5.80 17.81 1.90
N LEU A 180 -5.39 16.86 1.05
CA LEU A 180 -6.07 16.50 -0.20
C LEU A 180 -6.57 15.07 -0.10
N LEU A 181 -7.88 14.88 -0.28
CA LEU A 181 -8.52 13.60 -0.10
C LEU A 181 -9.19 13.13 -1.37
N VAL A 182 -9.20 11.81 -1.55
CA VAL A 182 -9.89 11.10 -2.63
C VAL A 182 -10.20 9.69 -2.17
N LYS A 183 -11.25 9.10 -2.72
CA LYS A 183 -11.55 7.68 -2.58
C LYS A 183 -11.13 6.94 -3.85
N ILE A 184 -10.49 5.80 -3.69
CA ILE A 184 -10.14 4.88 -4.79
C ILE A 184 -10.83 3.56 -4.49
N GLY A 185 -11.74 3.14 -5.37
CA GLY A 185 -12.53 1.93 -5.13
C GLY A 185 -13.31 1.94 -3.81
N GLY A 186 -13.74 3.13 -3.35
CA GLY A 186 -14.45 3.32 -2.09
C GLY A 186 -13.58 3.53 -0.84
N VAL A 187 -12.26 3.27 -0.93
CA VAL A 187 -11.32 3.48 0.19
C VAL A 187 -10.82 4.92 0.19
N ARG A 188 -10.98 5.63 1.31
CA ARG A 188 -10.57 7.05 1.43
C ARG A 188 -9.09 7.18 1.75
N PHE A 189 -8.38 7.94 0.95
CA PHE A 189 -7.00 8.35 1.13
C PHE A 189 -6.92 9.84 1.48
N ASN A 190 -5.86 10.20 2.21
CA ASN A 190 -5.49 11.58 2.53
C ASN A 190 -4.01 11.80 2.22
N MET A 191 -3.73 12.79 1.38
CA MET A 191 -2.41 13.32 1.11
C MET A 191 -2.20 14.60 1.93
N HIS A 192 -1.31 14.51 2.92
CA HIS A 192 -0.84 15.65 3.69
C HIS A 192 0.18 16.46 2.88
N VAL A 193 -0.02 17.77 2.78
CA VAL A 193 0.92 18.69 2.14
C VAL A 193 1.46 19.63 3.20
N ASN A 194 2.78 19.60 3.44
CA ASN A 194 3.42 20.53 4.36
C ASN A 194 3.46 21.92 3.72
N ILE A 195 3.04 22.93 4.48
CA ILE A 195 2.97 24.31 4.02
C ILE A 195 4.05 25.12 4.72
N ALA A 196 4.76 25.96 3.97
CA ALA A 196 5.73 26.90 4.52
C ALA A 196 5.00 27.93 5.39
N ASP A 197 5.55 28.20 6.57
CA ASP A 197 5.09 29.25 7.49
C ASP A 197 5.30 30.66 6.90
#